data_AF-A0A2R6QDF1-F1
#
_entry.id   AF-A0A2R6QDF1-F1
#
_cell.length_a   1.000
_cell.length_b   1.000
_cell.length_c   1.000
_cell.angle_alpha   90.00
_cell.angle_beta   90.00
_cell.angle_gamma   90.00
#
_symmetry.space_group_name_H-M   'P 1'
#
loop_
_entity.id
_entity.type
_entity.pdbx_description
1 polymer ?
#
loop_
_entity_poly.entity_id
_entity_poly.type
_entity_poly.pdbx_seq_one_letter_code
_entity_poly.pdbx_strand_id
1 'polypeptide(L)'
;MRNRGLNSPALMKLTRNGVYVNAVERVMVAFQTEVVVRLDCARVFTSDFKKIGVKLRDLIPCVPILFKDGQIILWRGKKNLDDDSVHWKNLQIRI
;
A
#
# COMPACT_ATOMS: atom_id res chain seq x y z
N MET A 1 -9.84 8.42 7.11
CA MET A 1 -8.56 8.02 6.46
C MET A 1 -8.44 8.47 5.01
N ARG A 2 -9.50 8.38 4.19
CA ARG A 2 -9.50 8.85 2.79
C ARG A 2 -8.92 10.27 2.59
N ASN A 3 -9.49 11.30 3.24
CA ASN A 3 -9.01 12.69 3.08
C ASN A 3 -7.60 12.90 3.61
N ARG A 4 -7.24 12.23 4.72
CA ARG A 4 -5.87 12.26 5.27
C ARG A 4 -4.86 11.72 4.25
N GLY A 5 -5.17 10.60 3.61
CA GLY A 5 -4.30 10.03 2.57
C GLY A 5 -4.26 10.89 1.30
N LEU A 6 -5.38 11.45 0.86
CA LEU A 6 -5.41 12.34 -0.30
C LEU A 6 -4.52 13.57 -0.13
N ASN A 7 -4.48 14.13 1.09
CA ASN A 7 -3.69 15.30 1.43
C ASN A 7 -2.27 14.98 1.89
N SER A 8 -1.89 13.71 2.03
CA SER A 8 -0.51 13.33 2.38
C SER A 8 0.42 13.42 1.17
N PRO A 9 1.73 13.60 1.36
CA PRO A 9 2.71 13.35 0.29
C PRO A 9 2.55 11.93 -0.27
N ALA A 10 2.87 11.75 -1.55
CA ALA A 10 2.94 10.41 -2.13
C ALA A 10 4.18 9.71 -1.58
N LEU A 11 4.00 8.48 -1.06
CA LEU A 11 5.08 7.62 -0.60
C LEU A 11 6.05 7.30 -1.75
N MET A 12 5.50 6.99 -2.91
CA MET A 12 6.26 6.75 -4.13
C MET A 12 5.39 6.92 -5.37
N LYS A 13 6.08 7.06 -6.52
CA LYS A 13 5.48 7.04 -7.85
C LYS A 13 5.72 5.69 -8.51
N LEU A 14 4.65 5.01 -8.91
CA LEU A 14 4.70 3.81 -9.73
C LEU A 14 4.75 4.21 -11.21
N THR A 15 5.68 3.61 -11.95
CA THR A 15 5.86 3.80 -13.39
C THR A 15 5.40 2.56 -14.15
N ARG A 16 5.23 2.68 -15.47
CA ARG A 16 4.68 1.63 -16.36
C ARG A 16 5.40 0.27 -16.25
N ASN A 17 6.70 0.28 -15.94
CA ASN A 17 7.54 -0.91 -15.73
C ASN A 17 8.05 -1.01 -14.28
N GLY A 18 7.46 -0.22 -13.37
CA GLY A 18 7.93 -0.09 -11.99
C GLY A 18 7.84 -1.42 -11.23
N VAL A 19 8.89 -1.71 -10.49
CA VAL A 19 9.04 -2.97 -9.75
C VAL A 19 8.04 -3.00 -8.60
N TYR A 20 6.95 -3.77 -8.76
CA TYR A 20 5.96 -4.03 -7.71
C TYR A 20 6.57 -4.52 -6.40
N VAL A 21 7.69 -5.26 -6.49
CA VAL A 21 8.44 -5.75 -5.32
C VAL A 21 8.88 -4.59 -4.42
N ASN A 22 9.36 -3.49 -5.00
CA ASN A 22 9.75 -2.29 -4.24
C ASN A 22 8.53 -1.57 -3.65
N ALA A 23 7.34 -1.70 -4.25
CA ALA A 23 6.12 -1.10 -3.69
C ALA A 23 5.65 -1.82 -2.43
N VAL A 24 5.72 -3.15 -2.40
CA VAL A 24 5.33 -3.97 -1.23
C VAL A 24 6.22 -3.63 -0.04
N GLU A 25 7.54 -3.67 -0.22
CA GLU A 25 8.50 -3.37 0.83
C GLU A 25 8.35 -1.93 1.36
N ARG A 26 8.25 -0.93 0.45
CA ARG A 26 8.10 0.47 0.86
C ARG A 26 6.81 0.71 1.63
N VAL A 27 5.70 0.12 1.23
CA VAL A 27 4.43 0.27 1.95
C VAL A 27 4.51 -0.41 3.31
N MET A 28 5.12 -1.59 3.39
CA MET A 28 5.36 -2.29 4.65
C MET A 28 6.20 -1.46 5.62
N VAL A 29 7.34 -0.92 5.15
CA VAL A 29 8.21 -0.05 5.96
C VAL A 29 7.47 1.21 6.39
N ALA A 30 6.75 1.87 5.47
CA ALA A 30 5.97 3.05 5.80
C ALA A 30 4.91 2.76 6.88
N PHE A 31 4.25 1.60 6.83
CA PHE A 31 3.26 1.22 7.84
C PHE A 31 3.81 0.95 9.24
N GLN A 32 5.13 0.95 9.45
CA GLN A 32 5.70 0.93 10.80
C GLN A 32 5.39 2.23 11.55
N THR A 33 5.38 3.37 10.86
CA THR A 33 5.16 4.71 11.45
C THR A 33 3.88 5.36 10.96
N GLU A 34 3.53 5.17 9.69
CA GLU A 34 2.36 5.75 9.05
C GLU A 34 1.13 4.87 9.20
N VAL A 35 -0.03 5.50 9.37
CA VAL A 35 -1.32 4.78 9.37
C VAL A 35 -1.95 4.73 7.99
N VAL A 36 -1.64 5.69 7.12
CA VAL A 36 -2.20 5.84 5.77
C VAL A 36 -1.08 6.20 4.82
N VAL A 37 -1.06 5.60 3.65
CA VAL A 37 -0.08 5.90 2.60
C VAL A 37 -0.80 6.20 1.28
N ARG A 38 -0.17 7.08 0.49
CA ARG A 38 -0.61 7.40 -0.87
C ARG A 38 0.42 6.93 -1.88
N LEU A 39 -0.02 6.20 -2.90
CA LEU A 39 0.80 5.83 -4.06
C LEU A 39 0.35 6.64 -5.27
N ASP A 40 1.30 7.31 -5.92
CA ASP A 40 1.07 7.98 -7.20
C ASP A 40 1.28 6.97 -8.33
N CYS A 41 0.20 6.63 -9.02
CA CYS A 41 0.14 5.70 -10.13
C CYS A 41 -0.31 6.39 -11.42
N ALA A 42 -0.17 7.71 -11.55
CA ALA A 42 -0.64 8.46 -12.72
C ALA A 42 0.00 8.01 -14.05
N ARG A 43 1.11 7.26 -14.00
CA ARG A 43 1.80 6.69 -15.17
C ARG A 43 1.58 5.19 -15.35
N VAL A 44 0.70 4.59 -14.54
CA VAL A 44 0.28 3.19 -14.66
C VAL A 44 -0.99 3.13 -15.50
N PHE A 45 -1.12 2.08 -16.32
CA PHE A 45 -2.37 1.86 -17.06
C PHE A 45 -3.56 1.67 -16.11
N THR A 46 -4.70 2.25 -16.47
CA THR A 46 -5.94 2.17 -15.70
C THR A 46 -6.36 0.73 -15.39
N SER A 47 -6.11 -0.20 -16.32
CA SER A 47 -6.40 -1.65 -16.17
C SER A 47 -5.59 -2.32 -15.08
N ASP A 48 -4.38 -1.84 -14.80
CA ASP A 48 -3.47 -2.46 -13.82
C ASP A 48 -3.55 -1.77 -12.46
N PHE A 49 -3.85 -0.48 -12.44
CA PHE A 49 -3.98 0.32 -11.23
C PHE A 49 -4.82 -0.32 -10.10
N LYS A 50 -5.98 -0.90 -10.43
CA LYS A 50 -6.80 -1.63 -9.44
C LYS A 50 -6.16 -2.95 -9.00
N LYS A 51 -5.55 -3.68 -9.93
CA LYS A 51 -4.86 -4.96 -9.66
C LYS A 51 -3.70 -4.76 -8.69
N ILE A 52 -3.01 -3.62 -8.78
CA ILE A 52 -1.92 -3.25 -7.86
C ILE A 52 -2.43 -3.18 -6.42
N GLY A 53 -3.50 -2.43 -6.17
CA GLY A 53 -4.02 -2.32 -4.80
C GLY A 53 -4.57 -3.63 -4.26
N VAL A 54 -5.15 -4.47 -5.12
CA VAL A 54 -5.53 -5.85 -4.76
C VAL A 54 -4.29 -6.66 -4.36
N LYS A 55 -3.25 -6.66 -5.21
CA LYS A 55 -2.01 -7.39 -4.94
C LYS A 55 -1.32 -6.93 -3.67
N LEU A 56 -1.32 -5.63 -3.38
CA LEU A 56 -0.79 -5.08 -2.13
C LEU A 56 -1.58 -5.62 -0.94
N ARG A 57 -2.91 -5.54 -0.95
CA ARG A 57 -3.75 -6.12 0.12
C ARG A 57 -3.47 -7.61 0.34
N ASP A 58 -3.24 -8.37 -0.73
CA ASP A 58 -3.00 -9.82 -0.63
C ASP A 58 -1.58 -10.14 -0.11
N LEU A 59 -0.64 -9.20 -0.22
CA LEU A 59 0.75 -9.37 0.21
C LEU A 59 1.06 -8.74 1.56
N ILE A 60 0.40 -7.64 1.94
CA ILE A 60 0.64 -6.89 3.17
C ILE A 60 -0.69 -6.55 3.86
N PRO A 61 -0.73 -6.49 5.21
CA PRO A 61 -1.96 -6.24 5.95
C PRO A 61 -2.38 -4.79 5.75
N CYS A 62 -3.24 -4.53 4.76
CA CYS A 62 -3.73 -3.20 4.48
C CYS A 62 -5.11 -3.22 3.83
N VAL A 63 -5.80 -2.10 3.91
CA VAL A 63 -7.12 -1.86 3.33
C VAL A 63 -7.00 -0.74 2.30
N PRO A 64 -7.21 -1.02 1.01
CA PRO A 64 -7.34 0.04 0.01
C PRO A 64 -8.62 0.86 0.23
N ILE A 65 -8.49 2.18 0.33
CA ILE A 65 -9.61 3.11 0.59
C ILE A 65 -10.01 3.91 -0.66
N LEU A 66 -9.07 4.12 -1.58
CA LEU A 66 -9.31 4.92 -2.78
C LEU A 66 -8.50 4.39 -3.97
N PHE A 67 -9.17 4.38 -5.11
CA PHE A 67 -8.59 4.19 -6.44
C PHE A 67 -9.16 5.27 -7.36
N LYS A 68 -8.51 6.44 -7.44
CA LYS A 68 -9.03 7.56 -8.24
C LYS A 68 -7.90 8.44 -8.79
N ASP A 69 -8.03 8.90 -10.04
CA ASP A 69 -7.12 9.86 -10.68
C ASP A 69 -5.64 9.43 -10.61
N GLY A 70 -5.40 8.13 -10.77
CA GLY A 70 -4.07 7.55 -10.63
C GLY A 70 -3.53 7.57 -9.19
N GLN A 71 -4.35 7.72 -8.16
CA GLN A 71 -3.93 7.70 -6.75
C GLN A 71 -4.52 6.48 -6.03
N ILE A 72 -3.64 5.67 -5.42
CA ILE A 72 -4.07 4.62 -4.48
C ILE A 72 -3.87 5.14 -3.07
N ILE A 73 -4.92 5.09 -2.24
CA ILE A 73 -4.81 5.33 -0.80
C ILE A 73 -4.98 4.00 -0.07
N LEU A 74 -3.98 3.62 0.73
CA LEU A 74 -3.98 2.42 1.56
C LEU A 74 -3.96 2.81 3.04
N TRP A 75 -4.71 2.08 3.85
CA TRP A 75 -4.71 2.21 5.30
C TRP A 75 -4.27 0.91 5.94
N ARG A 76 -3.40 1.00 6.95
CA ARG A 76 -2.88 -0.17 7.67
C ARG A 76 -3.97 -0.97 8.38
N GLY A 77 -5.09 -0.34 8.72
CA GLY A 77 -6.09 -0.91 9.63
C GLY A 77 -5.91 -0.39 11.06
N LYS A 78 -6.73 -0.90 11.97
CA LYS A 78 -6.55 -0.66 13.41
C LYS A 78 -5.40 -1.56 13.90
N LYS A 79 -4.58 -1.04 14.82
CA LYS A 79 -3.47 -1.80 15.40
C LYS A 79 -4.07 -2.77 16.43
N ASN A 80 -4.23 -4.04 16.06
CA ASN A 80 -4.54 -5.09 17.02
C ASN A 80 -3.20 -5.68 17.48
N LEU A 81 -2.87 -5.49 18.76
CA LEU A 81 -1.55 -5.83 19.32
C LEU A 81 -1.18 -7.32 19.13
N ASP A 82 -2.17 -8.21 19.09
CA ASP A 82 -1.96 -9.64 18.96
C ASP A 82 -1.75 -10.11 17.50
N ASP A 83 -2.34 -9.41 16.54
CA ASP A 83 -2.37 -9.80 15.11
C ASP A 83 -1.10 -9.36 14.35
N ASP A 84 -0.57 -8.19 14.70
CA ASP A 84 0.66 -7.64 14.10
C ASP A 84 1.83 -8.63 14.23
N SER A 85 2.04 -9.20 15.42
CA SER A 85 3.22 -10.02 15.71
C SER A 85 3.26 -11.36 14.96
N VAL A 86 2.10 -11.94 14.64
CA VAL A 86 1.98 -13.18 13.86
C VAL A 86 2.06 -12.89 12.37
N HIS A 87 1.41 -11.82 11.91
CA HIS A 87 1.35 -11.48 10.49
C HIS A 87 2.71 -11.02 9.93
N TRP A 88 3.44 -10.16 10.65
CA TRP A 88 4.76 -9.69 10.21
C TRP A 88 5.80 -10.84 10.18
N LYS A 89 5.73 -11.78 11.12
CA LYS A 89 6.57 -12.99 11.11
C LYS A 89 6.29 -13.89 9.90
N ASN A 90 5.01 -14.10 9.58
CA ASN A 90 4.62 -14.92 8.43
C ASN A 90 5.00 -14.28 7.08
N LEU A 91 5.01 -12.95 6.99
CA LEU A 91 5.49 -12.25 5.79
C LEU A 91 7.00 -12.43 5.58
N GLN A 92 7.79 -12.32 6.64
CA GLN A 92 9.25 -12.41 6.56
C GLN A 92 9.74 -13.82 6.15
N ILE A 93 8.93 -14.85 6.33
CA ILE A 93 9.23 -16.24 5.93
C ILE A 93 8.84 -16.52 4.46
N ARG A 94 8.01 -15.67 3.83
CA ARG A 94 7.49 -15.86 2.46
C ARG A 94 8.30 -15.14 1.37
N ILE A 95 9.36 -14.41 1.73
CA ILE A 95 10.30 -13.72 0.83
C ILE A 95 11.61 -14.50 0.83
#